data_AF-S3YVI8-F1
#
_entry.id   AF-S3YVI8-F1
#
_cell.length_a   1.000
_cell.length_b   1.000
_cell.length_c   1.000
_cell.angle_alpha   90.00
_cell.angle_beta   90.00
_cell.angle_gamma   90.00
#
_symmetry.space_group_name_H-M   'P 1'
#
loop_
_entity.id
_entity.type
_entity.pdbx_description
1 polymer ?
#
loop_
_entity_poly.entity_id
_entity_poly.type
_entity_poly.pdbx_seq_one_letter_code
_entity_poly.pdbx_strand_id
1 'polypeptide(L)'
;MKKILIFSFFCLLCFTTSFAQKVKPVNYGGSVNLMEVRGRGGDAVVVLRTLGYGKNDALAQEDAEVRVIRALLYSGFSKDYPAVISMTESEAEAKSQGKLLAFFENKEYKDCISSVKPMGKLDKVKGEKVKKKPFDIAVNYYVLKNKIANMNFDSFGF
;
A
#
# COMPACT_ATOMS: atom_id res chain seq x y z
N MET A 1 42.99 21.44 -4.24
CA MET A 1 41.51 21.56 -4.32
C MET A 1 40.84 20.60 -5.32
N LYS A 2 41.47 19.47 -5.71
CA LYS A 2 40.87 18.47 -6.63
C LYS A 2 40.15 17.31 -5.93
N LYS A 3 40.50 17.01 -4.67
CA LYS A 3 39.97 15.85 -3.93
C LYS A 3 38.59 16.09 -3.28
N ILE A 4 38.23 17.35 -3.02
CA ILE A 4 36.93 17.72 -2.42
C ILE A 4 35.80 17.66 -3.45
N LEU A 5 36.09 17.96 -4.72
CA LEU A 5 35.10 17.93 -5.81
C LEU A 5 34.63 16.49 -6.13
N ILE A 6 35.53 15.51 -6.03
CA ILE A 6 35.23 14.10 -6.31
C ILE A 6 34.32 13.50 -5.24
N PHE A 7 34.50 13.89 -3.97
CA PHE A 7 33.67 13.41 -2.87
C PHE A 7 32.23 13.96 -2.95
N SER A 8 32.07 15.22 -3.36
CA SER A 8 30.75 15.81 -3.61
C SER A 8 30.02 15.16 -4.78
N PHE A 9 30.73 14.68 -5.79
CA PHE A 9 30.13 14.00 -6.94
C PHE A 9 29.68 12.57 -6.60
N PHE A 10 30.37 11.90 -5.68
CA PHE A 10 30.00 10.55 -5.22
C PHE A 10 28.74 10.55 -4.36
N CYS A 11 28.52 11.60 -3.55
CA CYS A 11 27.28 11.74 -2.77
C CYS A 11 26.05 12.00 -3.65
N LEU A 12 26.19 12.68 -4.79
CA LEU A 12 25.09 12.94 -5.72
C LEU A 12 24.66 11.70 -6.52
N LEU A 13 25.58 10.75 -6.75
CA LEU A 13 25.29 9.49 -7.46
C LEU A 13 24.56 8.45 -6.59
N CYS A 14 24.53 8.61 -5.27
CA CYS A 14 23.86 7.66 -4.37
C CYS A 14 22.34 7.90 -4.21
N PHE A 15 21.78 8.99 -4.73
CA PHE A 15 20.37 9.34 -4.52
C PHE A 15 19.41 8.93 -5.65
N THR A 16 19.88 8.35 -6.76
CA THR A 16 19.03 8.11 -7.95
C THR A 16 18.58 6.66 -8.17
N THR A 17 18.76 5.76 -7.20
CA THR A 17 18.26 4.38 -7.35
C THR A 17 17.59 3.85 -6.08
N SER A 18 16.71 4.63 -5.46
CA SER A 18 15.60 3.99 -4.73
C SER A 18 14.53 3.63 -5.73
N PHE A 19 14.75 2.57 -6.50
CA PHE A 19 13.62 1.91 -7.16
C PHE A 19 12.75 1.38 -6.02
N ALA A 20 11.65 2.09 -5.73
CA ALA A 20 10.53 1.52 -4.99
C ALA A 20 10.26 0.17 -5.66
N GLN A 21 10.34 -0.91 -4.90
CA GLN A 21 10.14 -2.25 -5.43
C GLN A 21 8.75 -2.25 -6.07
N LYS A 22 8.69 -2.23 -7.41
CA LYS A 22 7.43 -2.30 -8.14
C LYS A 22 6.75 -3.58 -7.65
N VAL A 23 5.73 -3.41 -6.81
CA VAL A 23 5.02 -4.52 -6.18
C VAL A 23 4.25 -5.18 -7.31
N LYS A 24 4.89 -6.17 -7.94
CA LYS A 24 4.31 -6.93 -9.05
C LYS A 24 2.96 -7.48 -8.60
N PRO A 25 1.96 -7.56 -9.50
CA PRO A 25 0.70 -8.21 -9.19
C PRO A 25 1.00 -9.62 -8.65
N VAL A 26 0.39 -9.89 -7.51
CA VAL A 26 0.83 -10.92 -6.58
C VAL A 26 0.54 -12.30 -7.17
N ASN A 27 1.58 -13.06 -7.49
CA ASN A 27 1.46 -14.46 -7.93
C ASN A 27 1.53 -15.47 -6.76
N TYR A 28 1.59 -14.97 -5.52
CA TYR A 28 1.70 -15.77 -4.31
C TYR A 28 0.49 -15.51 -3.41
N GLY A 29 -0.40 -16.51 -3.32
CA GLY A 29 -1.68 -16.40 -2.62
C GLY A 29 -1.59 -15.77 -1.23
N GLY A 30 -2.57 -14.91 -0.92
CA GLY A 30 -2.73 -14.28 0.38
C GLY A 30 -4.00 -13.45 0.39
N SER A 31 -4.98 -13.85 1.19
CA SER A 31 -6.20 -13.07 1.39
C SER A 31 -5.95 -11.90 2.33
N VAL A 32 -6.73 -10.85 2.16
CA VAL A 32 -6.93 -9.84 3.20
C VAL A 32 -8.23 -10.20 3.90
N ASN A 33 -8.23 -10.22 5.23
CA ASN A 33 -9.39 -10.61 6.02
C ASN A 33 -9.73 -9.51 7.03
N LEU A 34 -11.01 -9.18 7.16
CA LEU A 34 -11.50 -8.28 8.20
C LEU A 34 -11.45 -8.97 9.55
N MET A 35 -10.72 -8.38 10.50
CA MET A 35 -10.56 -8.92 11.85
C MET A 35 -11.52 -8.24 12.82
N GLU A 36 -11.53 -6.92 12.80
CA GLU A 36 -12.37 -6.10 13.66
C GLU A 36 -12.55 -4.71 13.06
N VAL A 37 -13.57 -4.02 13.54
CA VAL A 37 -13.83 -2.61 13.24
C VAL A 37 -13.89 -1.89 14.57
N ARG A 38 -13.12 -0.81 14.70
CA ARG A 38 -13.09 0.06 15.87
C ARG A 38 -13.72 1.40 15.52
N GLY A 39 -14.44 2.00 16.46
CA GLY A 39 -15.12 3.29 16.24
C GLY A 39 -16.39 3.17 15.39
N ARG A 40 -16.98 4.33 15.04
CA ARG A 40 -18.18 4.46 14.20
C ARG A 40 -18.11 5.76 13.41
N GLY A 41 -18.76 5.81 12.23
CA GLY A 41 -18.77 7.01 11.40
C GLY A 41 -17.36 7.44 10.98
N GLY A 42 -17.09 8.75 10.87
CA GLY A 42 -15.83 9.31 10.34
C GLY A 42 -14.52 8.83 10.99
N ASP A 43 -14.60 8.22 12.18
CA ASP A 43 -13.44 7.67 12.90
C ASP A 43 -13.35 6.14 12.82
N ALA A 44 -14.10 5.50 11.91
CA ALA A 44 -14.08 4.05 11.75
C ALA A 44 -12.70 3.58 11.28
N VAL A 45 -12.06 2.76 12.12
CA VAL A 45 -10.79 2.10 11.85
C VAL A 45 -11.05 0.62 11.58
N VAL A 46 -10.73 0.19 10.38
CA VAL A 46 -10.89 -1.19 9.91
C VAL A 46 -9.56 -1.91 10.12
N VAL A 47 -9.57 -2.99 10.91
CA VAL A 47 -8.37 -3.78 11.18
C VAL A 47 -8.39 -5.03 10.30
N LEU A 48 -7.38 -5.13 9.45
CA LEU A 48 -7.29 -6.13 8.39
C LEU A 48 -6.04 -6.98 8.57
N ARG A 49 -6.20 -8.30 8.47
CA ARG A 49 -5.09 -9.25 8.51
C ARG A 49 -4.71 -9.70 7.11
N THR A 50 -3.43 -9.62 6.78
CA THR A 50 -2.90 -10.20 5.55
C THR A 50 -1.49 -10.74 5.73
N LEU A 51 -0.99 -11.46 4.73
CA LEU A 51 0.41 -11.85 4.62
C LEU A 51 1.15 -10.81 3.78
N GLY A 52 2.19 -10.24 4.37
CA GLY A 52 3.15 -9.40 3.68
C GLY A 52 4.37 -10.19 3.22
N TYR A 53 4.87 -9.91 2.03
CA TYR A 53 5.97 -10.64 1.39
C TYR A 53 7.17 -9.71 1.12
N GLY A 54 8.36 -10.12 1.56
CA GLY A 54 9.56 -9.33 1.39
C GLY A 54 10.85 -10.07 1.75
N LYS A 55 12.00 -9.50 1.37
CA LYS A 55 13.32 -10.06 1.73
C LYS A 55 13.64 -9.86 3.23
N ASN A 56 13.06 -8.83 3.83
CA ASN A 56 13.18 -8.43 5.23
C ASN A 56 11.81 -7.95 5.76
N ASP A 57 11.74 -7.63 7.05
CA ASP A 57 10.49 -7.21 7.70
C ASP A 57 9.91 -5.92 7.11
N ALA A 58 10.74 -4.94 6.78
CA ALA A 58 10.29 -3.65 6.23
C ALA A 58 9.59 -3.83 4.87
N LEU A 59 10.19 -4.62 3.97
CA LEU A 59 9.61 -4.91 2.65
C LEU A 59 8.34 -5.76 2.77
N ALA A 60 8.31 -6.72 3.70
CA ALA A 60 7.12 -7.51 3.94
C ALA A 60 5.98 -6.65 4.50
N GLN A 61 6.29 -5.71 5.38
CA GLN A 61 5.31 -4.77 5.92
C GLN A 61 4.74 -3.87 4.81
N GLU A 62 5.60 -3.27 3.98
CA GLU A 62 5.16 -2.43 2.87
C GLU A 62 4.24 -3.18 1.89
N ASP A 63 4.57 -4.43 1.56
CA ASP A 63 3.71 -5.29 0.75
C ASP A 63 2.35 -5.56 1.43
N ALA A 64 2.32 -5.83 2.74
CA ALA A 64 1.07 -6.01 3.49
C ALA A 64 0.20 -4.74 3.50
N GLU A 65 0.81 -3.59 3.74
CA GLU A 65 0.12 -2.29 3.73
C GLU A 65 -0.52 -2.02 2.36
N VAL A 66 0.24 -2.17 1.27
CA VAL A 66 -0.26 -1.96 -0.11
C VAL A 66 -1.40 -2.92 -0.43
N ARG A 67 -1.30 -4.20 -0.05
CA ARG A 67 -2.37 -5.19 -0.25
C ARG A 67 -3.65 -4.81 0.48
N VAL A 68 -3.54 -4.39 1.73
CA VAL A 68 -4.68 -3.96 2.54
C VAL A 68 -5.36 -2.75 1.92
N ILE A 69 -4.58 -1.75 1.50
CA ILE A 69 -5.12 -0.56 0.84
C ILE A 69 -5.80 -0.94 -0.47
N ARG A 70 -5.15 -1.73 -1.34
CA ARG A 70 -5.75 -2.21 -2.60
C ARG A 70 -7.04 -3.00 -2.39
N ALA A 71 -7.09 -3.86 -1.37
CA ALA A 71 -8.30 -4.62 -1.07
C ALA A 71 -9.45 -3.71 -0.62
N LEU A 72 -9.18 -2.67 0.18
CA LEU A 72 -10.17 -1.65 0.50
C LEU A 72 -10.61 -0.83 -0.73
N LEU A 73 -9.67 -0.54 -1.63
CA LEU A 73 -9.99 0.21 -2.85
C LEU A 73 -10.88 -0.58 -3.80
N TYR A 74 -10.59 -1.84 -4.07
CA TYR A 74 -11.17 -2.56 -5.21
C TYR A 74 -12.05 -3.76 -4.84
N SER A 75 -11.96 -4.29 -3.63
CA SER A 75 -12.74 -5.46 -3.21
C SER A 75 -13.79 -5.10 -2.15
N GLY A 76 -13.43 -4.26 -1.19
CA GLY A 76 -14.24 -4.07 0.01
C GLY A 76 -14.32 -5.34 0.86
N PHE A 77 -15.03 -5.26 1.99
CA PHE A 77 -15.15 -6.38 2.94
C PHE A 77 -16.57 -6.64 3.43
N SER A 78 -17.45 -5.66 3.36
CA SER A 78 -18.85 -5.80 3.79
C SER A 78 -19.72 -4.71 3.16
N LYS A 79 -21.03 -4.75 3.42
CA LYS A 79 -21.95 -3.68 3.00
C LYS A 79 -21.59 -2.32 3.63
N ASP A 80 -21.07 -2.33 4.86
CA ASP A 80 -20.68 -1.11 5.58
C ASP A 80 -19.30 -0.59 5.12
N TYR A 81 -18.49 -1.46 4.52
CA TYR A 81 -17.14 -1.17 4.02
C TYR A 81 -16.99 -1.69 2.58
N PRO A 82 -17.72 -1.11 1.60
CA PRO A 82 -17.62 -1.49 0.20
C PRO A 82 -16.28 -1.06 -0.39
N ALA A 83 -15.99 -1.54 -1.60
CA ALA A 83 -14.89 -1.03 -2.40
C ALA A 83 -14.99 0.50 -2.54
N VAL A 84 -13.88 1.21 -2.31
CA VAL A 84 -13.84 2.68 -2.43
C VAL A 84 -13.94 3.10 -3.90
N ILE A 85 -13.39 2.29 -4.81
CA ILE A 85 -13.39 2.50 -6.25
C ILE A 85 -14.28 1.42 -6.88
N SER A 86 -15.24 1.83 -7.70
CA SER A 86 -16.21 0.94 -8.35
C SER A 86 -15.73 0.32 -9.66
N MET A 87 -14.63 0.83 -10.21
CA MET A 87 -14.01 0.36 -11.46
C MET A 87 -12.77 -0.50 -11.18
N THR A 88 -12.24 -1.15 -12.21
CA THR A 88 -11.04 -1.96 -12.08
C THR A 88 -9.80 -1.12 -11.77
N GLU A 89 -8.75 -1.74 -11.21
CA GLU A 89 -7.48 -1.04 -10.94
C GLU A 89 -6.88 -0.41 -12.20
N SER A 90 -6.96 -1.11 -13.34
CA SER A 90 -6.47 -0.60 -14.63
C SER A 90 -7.25 0.63 -15.11
N GLU A 91 -8.58 0.64 -14.96
CA GLU A 91 -9.40 1.79 -15.34
C GLU A 91 -9.17 2.98 -14.41
N ALA A 92 -9.04 2.71 -13.11
CA ALA A 92 -8.76 3.74 -12.10
C ALA A 92 -7.39 4.38 -12.35
N GLU A 93 -6.36 3.59 -12.63
CA GLU A 93 -5.02 4.09 -12.98
C GLU A 93 -5.08 4.99 -14.22
N ALA A 94 -5.78 4.57 -15.28
CA ALA A 94 -5.94 5.34 -16.51
C ALA A 94 -6.67 6.68 -16.29
N LYS A 95 -7.74 6.69 -15.48
CA LYS A 95 -8.54 7.90 -15.19
C LYS A 95 -7.90 8.83 -14.16
N SER A 96 -7.02 8.31 -13.30
CA SER A 96 -6.40 9.08 -12.22
C SER A 96 -5.32 10.08 -12.66
N GLN A 97 -4.92 10.05 -13.94
CA GLN A 97 -3.83 10.88 -14.48
C GLN A 97 -2.51 10.76 -13.69
N GLY A 98 -2.19 9.56 -13.21
CA GLY A 98 -0.98 9.29 -12.42
C GLY A 98 -1.10 9.65 -10.93
N LYS A 99 -2.20 10.25 -10.47
CA LYS A 99 -2.41 10.53 -9.03
C LYS A 99 -2.46 9.26 -8.20
N LEU A 100 -3.12 8.22 -8.70
CA LEU A 100 -3.21 6.94 -8.00
C LEU A 100 -1.85 6.23 -7.97
N LEU A 101 -1.07 6.35 -9.04
CA LEU A 101 0.31 5.85 -9.06
C LEU A 101 1.17 6.58 -8.02
N ALA A 102 1.12 7.91 -8.01
CA ALA A 102 1.83 8.74 -7.03
C ALA A 102 1.40 8.42 -5.59
N PHE A 103 0.12 8.16 -5.35
CA PHE A 103 -0.41 7.78 -4.04
C PHE A 103 0.30 6.53 -3.46
N PHE A 104 0.64 5.56 -4.30
CA PHE A 104 1.41 4.39 -3.90
C PHE A 104 2.92 4.63 -3.89
N GLU A 105 3.49 5.25 -4.93
CA GLU A 105 4.93 5.48 -5.07
C GLU A 105 5.48 6.42 -3.98
N ASN A 106 4.76 7.49 -3.68
CA ASN A 106 5.11 8.46 -2.63
C ASN A 106 4.68 7.99 -1.23
N LYS A 107 4.08 6.81 -1.12
CA LYS A 107 3.59 6.21 0.13
C LYS A 107 2.55 7.06 0.86
N GLU A 108 1.78 7.86 0.14
CA GLU A 108 0.70 8.71 0.66
C GLU A 108 -0.44 7.91 1.31
N TYR A 109 -0.54 6.61 0.99
CA TYR A 109 -1.47 5.69 1.64
C TYR A 109 -1.18 5.50 3.13
N LYS A 110 0.05 5.76 3.59
CA LYS A 110 0.42 5.64 5.00
C LYS A 110 -0.34 6.61 5.89
N ASP A 111 -0.76 7.76 5.36
CA ASP A 111 -1.61 8.72 6.08
C ASP A 111 -2.97 8.12 6.47
N CYS A 112 -3.41 7.10 5.74
CA CYS A 112 -4.66 6.38 6.02
C CYS A 112 -4.46 5.24 7.04
N ILE A 113 -3.22 4.86 7.35
CA ILE A 113 -2.90 3.73 8.24
C ILE A 113 -2.68 4.25 9.66
N SER A 114 -3.55 3.84 10.58
CA SER A 114 -3.47 4.23 11.98
C SER A 114 -2.49 3.39 12.78
N SER A 115 -2.30 2.11 12.43
CA SER A 115 -1.29 1.26 13.06
C SER A 115 -0.94 0.04 12.22
N VAL A 116 0.26 -0.50 12.44
CA VAL A 116 0.74 -1.74 11.84
C VAL A 116 1.30 -2.63 12.93
N LYS A 117 0.74 -3.84 13.07
CA LYS A 117 1.17 -4.82 14.06
C LYS A 117 1.72 -6.06 13.36
N PRO A 118 3.04 -6.30 13.41
CA PRO A 118 3.62 -7.54 12.91
C PRO A 118 3.17 -8.72 13.78
N MET A 119 2.83 -9.82 13.13
CA MET A 119 2.40 -11.05 13.79
C MET A 119 3.42 -12.16 13.50
N GLY A 120 3.92 -12.83 14.53
CA GLY A 120 4.87 -13.92 14.36
C GLY A 120 6.21 -13.50 13.74
N LYS A 121 6.83 -14.43 13.01
CA LYS A 121 8.18 -14.31 12.46
C LYS A 121 8.13 -14.21 10.94
N LEU A 122 9.24 -13.77 10.35
CA LEU A 122 9.42 -13.73 8.91
C LEU A 122 9.84 -15.12 8.41
N ASP A 123 8.93 -15.82 7.74
CA ASP A 123 9.08 -17.21 7.33
C ASP A 123 9.41 -17.33 5.83
N LYS A 124 10.33 -18.24 5.47
CA LYS A 124 10.70 -18.44 4.07
C LYS A 124 9.53 -19.03 3.28
N VAL A 125 9.27 -18.50 2.09
CA VAL A 125 8.31 -19.06 1.14
C VAL A 125 8.99 -20.16 0.32
N LYS A 126 8.41 -21.37 0.28
CA LYS A 126 8.99 -22.51 -0.44
C LYS A 126 9.04 -22.22 -1.93
N GLY A 127 10.20 -22.45 -2.55
CA GLY A 127 10.42 -22.19 -3.99
C GLY A 127 10.72 -20.73 -4.33
N GLU A 128 10.64 -19.81 -3.36
CA GLU A 128 10.71 -18.38 -3.62
C GLU A 128 11.90 -17.70 -2.91
N LYS A 129 12.37 -16.60 -3.52
CA LYS A 129 13.45 -15.75 -2.96
C LYS A 129 12.92 -14.71 -1.97
N VAL A 130 11.66 -14.83 -1.55
CA VAL A 130 11.01 -13.94 -0.58
C VAL A 130 10.61 -14.70 0.67
N LYS A 131 10.37 -13.94 1.74
CA LYS A 131 9.81 -14.41 2.99
C LYS A 131 8.42 -13.80 3.17
N LYS A 132 7.61 -14.38 4.06
CA LYS A 132 6.27 -13.92 4.39
C LYS A 132 6.12 -13.71 5.89
N LYS A 133 5.26 -12.77 6.27
CA LYS A 133 4.91 -12.52 7.67
C LYS A 133 3.47 -12.02 7.75
N PRO A 134 2.66 -12.48 8.70
CA PRO A 134 1.34 -11.91 8.91
C PRO A 134 1.41 -10.53 9.56
N PHE A 135 0.51 -9.63 9.17
CA PHE A 135 0.35 -8.30 9.75
C PHE A 135 -1.12 -8.01 10.00
N ASP A 136 -1.40 -7.35 11.11
CA ASP A 136 -2.67 -6.65 11.32
C ASP A 136 -2.44 -5.17 10.99
N ILE A 137 -3.15 -4.66 9.99
CA ILE A 137 -3.08 -3.27 9.52
C ILE A 137 -4.39 -2.59 9.87
N ALA A 138 -4.32 -1.52 10.64
CA ALA A 138 -5.48 -0.71 10.99
C ALA A 138 -5.55 0.51 10.06
N VAL A 139 -6.64 0.65 9.31
CA VAL A 139 -6.84 1.72 8.33
C VAL A 139 -8.03 2.58 8.72
N ASN A 140 -7.85 3.90 8.76
CA ASN A 140 -8.98 4.82 8.81
C ASN A 140 -9.66 4.86 7.43
N TYR A 141 -10.82 4.23 7.34
CA TYR A 141 -11.53 4.03 6.07
C TYR A 141 -12.03 5.35 5.47
N TYR A 142 -12.47 6.29 6.31
CA TYR A 142 -13.00 7.57 5.83
C TYR A 142 -11.90 8.50 5.32
N VAL A 143 -10.74 8.53 5.98
CA VAL A 143 -9.56 9.25 5.47
C VAL A 143 -9.14 8.70 4.11
N LEU A 144 -9.10 7.37 3.96
CA LEU A 144 -8.83 6.73 2.67
C LEU A 144 -9.87 7.15 1.62
N LYS A 145 -11.15 7.00 1.92
CA LYS A 145 -12.25 7.34 1.00
C LYS A 145 -12.17 8.80 0.54
N ASN A 146 -11.94 9.74 1.45
CA ASN A 146 -11.84 11.16 1.14
C ASN A 146 -10.62 11.47 0.29
N LYS A 147 -9.45 10.87 0.59
CA LYS A 147 -8.24 11.08 -0.19
C LYS A 147 -8.42 10.58 -1.64
N ILE A 148 -9.08 9.44 -1.82
CA ILE A 148 -9.39 8.89 -3.15
C ILE A 148 -10.43 9.74 -3.88
N ALA A 149 -11.50 10.19 -3.22
CA ALA A 149 -12.51 11.06 -3.83
C ALA A 149 -11.90 12.35 -4.41
N ASN A 150 -10.91 12.93 -3.72
CA ASN A 150 -10.20 14.14 -4.16
C ASN A 150 -9.31 13.94 -5.41
N MET A 151 -9.12 12.70 -5.88
CA MET A 151 -8.39 12.44 -7.12
C MET A 151 -9.21 12.77 -8.38
N ASN A 152 -10.53 13.01 -8.24
CA ASN A 152 -11.47 13.36 -9.31
C ASN A 152 -11.45 12.38 -10.49
N PHE A 153 -11.78 11.11 -10.24
CA PHE A 153 -11.91 10.09 -11.30
C PHE A 153 -12.99 10.42 -12.35
N ASP A 154 -13.93 11.30 -12.00
CA ASP A 154 -15.06 11.71 -12.84
C ASP A 154 -14.78 12.95 -13.70
N SER A 155 -13.57 13.54 -13.65
CA SER A 155 -13.25 14.73 -14.47
C SER A 155 -13.07 14.44 -15.97
N PHE A 156 -13.33 13.21 -16.42
CA PHE A 156 -13.36 12.85 -17.84
C PHE A 156 -14.74 12.28 -18.16
N GLY A 157 -15.54 13.15 -18.79
CA GLY A 157 -16.97 13.02 -18.98
C GLY A 157 -17.43 11.76 -19.71
N PHE A 158 -18.68 11.41 -19.39
CA PHE A 158 -19.57 10.59 -20.20
C PHE A 158 -19.80 11.21 -21.59
#